data_AF-A0A9E6VWD3-F1
#
_entry.id   AF-A0A9E6VWD3-F1
#
_cell.length_a   1.000
_cell.length_b   1.000
_cell.length_c   1.000
_cell.angle_alpha   90.00
_cell.angle_beta   90.00
_cell.angle_gamma   90.00
#
_symmetry.space_group_name_H-M   'P 1'
#
loop_
_entity.id
_entity.type
_entity.pdbx_description
1 polymer ?
#
loop_
_entity_poly.entity_id
_entity_poly.type
_entity_poly.pdbx_seq_one_letter_code
_entity_poly.pdbx_strand_id
1 'polypeptide(L)'
;MRAARGLLPAVLFLLACLQSGGAFANACNEADAKYAAFWDNAYDPEEAHAFGLQIQQILLDKNLSGLFDLVAGELANGPRKRFAATKTFDQMFDPAWVRAVLTDPPPCQPVGWRGFMLGSGRIWYHRDKDGWHLFSINGALQEPVEMGLPIGWREDGELLPFECFYYDNFATDRSREYAKQHEIRDFDDFLANPGKYLGMPIPLNDKVSPDWCQDNYCKDHRLDETIALSHRLSECRTTSVELTVLDRLIWRETGGVSYQYEVIGRVRPVQCARLAPHLDATCNAAYLLAIGDYSGGTIGWLMQYTIYGLFTTKDDTRYIAPLKSFNNRNEALNFTEDLR
;
A
#
# COMPACT_ATOMS: atom_id res chain seq x y z
N MET A 1 51.71 70.57 -21.00
CA MET A 1 53.12 70.54 -20.56
C MET A 1 53.19 69.99 -19.15
N ARG A 2 54.20 69.14 -18.92
CA ARG A 2 54.73 68.62 -17.64
C ARG A 2 53.94 67.55 -16.88
N ALA A 3 54.54 66.37 -16.98
CA ALA A 3 54.45 65.23 -16.09
C ALA A 3 55.06 65.50 -14.71
N ALA A 4 54.57 64.77 -13.70
CA ALA A 4 55.28 64.27 -12.51
C ALA A 4 54.36 63.20 -11.88
N ARG A 5 54.59 61.89 -12.02
CA ARG A 5 55.45 61.00 -11.18
C ARG A 5 55.32 61.24 -9.66
N GLY A 6 54.71 60.27 -8.99
CA GLY A 6 54.80 59.99 -7.54
C GLY A 6 54.04 58.69 -7.25
N LEU A 7 54.73 57.54 -7.30
CA LEU A 7 55.09 56.70 -6.14
C LEU A 7 53.90 56.03 -5.42
N LEU A 8 53.81 54.71 -5.60
CA LEU A 8 53.09 53.78 -4.71
C LEU A 8 53.63 53.86 -3.27
N PRO A 9 52.81 53.48 -2.29
CA PRO A 9 53.10 52.21 -1.63
C PRO A 9 51.88 51.28 -1.60
N ALA A 10 52.15 50.00 -1.86
CA ALA A 10 51.25 48.91 -1.56
C ALA A 10 50.99 48.86 -0.06
N VAL A 11 49.71 48.89 0.33
CA VAL A 11 49.27 48.51 1.67
C VAL A 11 48.36 47.31 1.51
N LEU A 12 48.93 46.14 1.84
CA LEU A 12 48.23 44.92 2.21
C LEU A 12 47.14 45.29 3.22
N PHE A 13 45.87 45.12 2.85
CA PHE A 13 44.81 44.93 3.84
C PHE A 13 44.38 43.47 3.79
N LEU A 14 44.72 42.79 4.89
CA LEU A 14 44.43 41.41 5.19
C LEU A 14 42.94 41.10 4.97
N LEU A 15 42.69 40.08 4.15
CA LEU A 15 41.51 39.22 4.27
C LEU A 15 41.48 38.66 5.70
N ALA A 16 40.62 39.20 6.55
CA ALA A 16 40.18 38.51 7.76
C ALA A 16 38.91 37.73 7.40
N CYS A 17 39.11 36.50 6.91
CA CYS A 17 38.10 35.45 6.98
C CYS A 17 37.76 35.21 8.46
N LEU A 18 36.68 35.79 8.93
CA LEU A 18 35.92 35.22 10.05
C LEU A 18 34.90 34.26 9.44
N GLN A 19 35.41 33.11 9.01
CA GLN A 19 34.60 31.90 9.00
C GLN A 19 34.37 31.55 10.47
N SER A 20 33.24 31.98 11.01
CA SER A 20 32.65 31.30 12.16
C SER A 20 32.14 29.95 11.65
N GLY A 21 33.06 29.01 11.43
CA GLY A 21 32.77 27.59 11.42
C GLY A 21 32.39 27.19 12.83
N GLY A 22 31.18 27.59 13.26
CA GLY A 22 30.52 26.87 14.32
C GLY A 22 30.30 25.46 13.78
N ALA A 23 31.02 24.49 14.32
CA ALA A 23 30.60 23.12 14.19
C ALA A 23 29.16 23.10 14.70
N PHE A 24 28.19 22.88 13.80
CA PHE A 24 26.83 22.62 14.23
C PHE A 24 26.93 21.46 15.21
N ALA A 25 26.43 21.65 16.43
CA ALA A 25 26.31 20.53 17.35
C ALA A 25 25.45 19.48 16.65
N ASN A 26 25.94 18.25 16.55
CA ASN A 26 25.19 17.11 16.03
C ASN A 26 23.83 17.05 16.74
N ALA A 27 22.75 16.97 15.97
CA ALA A 27 21.41 16.87 16.54
C ALA A 27 21.22 15.51 17.23
N CYS A 28 21.96 14.51 16.76
CA CYS A 28 21.95 13.14 17.25
C CYS A 28 23.18 12.84 18.12
N ASN A 29 23.05 11.85 18.99
CA ASN A 29 24.06 11.47 19.97
C ASN A 29 24.70 10.10 19.67
N GLU A 30 25.68 9.70 20.49
CA GLU A 30 26.41 8.44 20.32
C GLU A 30 25.51 7.19 20.41
N ALA A 31 24.42 7.24 21.18
CA ALA A 31 23.46 6.13 21.24
C ALA A 31 22.72 5.97 19.91
N ASP A 32 22.40 7.06 19.22
CA ASP A 32 21.80 7.03 17.88
C ASP A 32 22.75 6.41 16.85
N ALA A 33 24.02 6.79 16.89
CA ALA A 33 25.06 6.18 16.04
C ALA A 33 25.23 4.68 16.32
N LYS A 34 25.21 4.27 17.59
CA LYS A 34 25.27 2.84 17.97
C LYS A 34 24.04 2.07 17.50
N TYR A 35 22.86 2.68 17.56
CA TYR A 35 21.63 2.05 17.07
C TYR A 35 21.67 1.88 15.54
N ALA A 36 22.11 2.91 14.80
CA ALA A 36 22.31 2.80 13.35
C ALA A 36 23.31 1.67 13.00
N ALA A 37 24.43 1.56 13.73
CA ALA A 37 25.40 0.50 13.56
C ALA A 37 24.84 -0.90 13.85
N PHE A 38 23.93 -1.03 14.82
CA PHE A 38 23.21 -2.29 15.08
C PHE A 38 22.35 -2.73 13.90
N TRP A 39 21.84 -1.78 13.11
CA TRP A 39 21.09 -2.01 11.87
C TRP A 39 21.97 -1.95 10.62
N ASP A 40 23.25 -2.33 10.73
CA ASP A 40 24.23 -2.33 9.62
C ASP A 40 24.34 -0.98 8.88
N ASN A 41 24.08 0.13 9.58
CA ASN A 41 24.02 1.47 9.02
C ASN A 41 23.04 1.59 7.84
N ALA A 42 21.88 0.93 7.94
CA ALA A 42 20.78 1.07 6.97
C ALA A 42 20.29 2.53 6.83
N TYR A 43 20.60 3.40 7.80
CA TYR A 43 20.33 4.83 7.78
C TYR A 43 21.45 5.61 8.52
N ASP A 44 21.56 6.91 8.22
CA ASP A 44 22.36 7.86 9.00
C ASP A 44 21.45 8.68 9.93
N PRO A 45 21.74 8.77 11.25
CA PRO A 45 20.89 9.51 12.20
C PRO A 45 20.71 11.00 11.87
N GLU A 46 21.76 11.69 11.42
CA GLU A 46 21.68 13.12 11.10
C GLU A 46 20.87 13.35 9.83
N GLU A 47 21.01 12.48 8.82
CA GLU A 47 20.14 12.51 7.64
C GLU A 47 18.66 12.29 8.00
N ALA A 48 18.37 11.36 8.93
CA ALA A 48 17.01 11.08 9.38
C ALA A 48 16.36 12.31 10.05
N HIS A 49 17.11 12.97 10.91
CA HIS A 49 16.70 14.20 11.58
C HIS A 49 16.52 15.34 10.56
N ALA A 50 17.47 15.51 9.63
CA ALA A 50 17.42 16.53 8.59
C ALA A 50 16.22 16.34 7.65
N PHE A 51 15.87 15.11 7.29
CA PHE A 51 14.68 14.83 6.48
C PHE A 51 13.39 15.18 7.24
N GLY A 52 13.32 14.90 8.54
CA GLY A 52 12.19 15.34 9.38
C GLY A 52 12.06 16.87 9.44
N LEU A 53 13.18 17.60 9.53
CA LEU A 53 13.18 19.06 9.45
C LEU A 53 12.71 19.57 8.08
N GLN A 54 13.11 18.92 6.99
CA GLN A 54 12.65 19.24 5.65
C GLN A 54 11.12 19.11 5.53
N ILE A 55 10.55 18.04 6.09
CA ILE A 55 9.09 17.86 6.14
C ILE A 55 8.43 19.01 6.90
N GLN A 56 8.93 19.35 8.09
CA GLN A 56 8.39 20.45 8.89
C GLN A 56 8.47 21.79 8.15
N GLN A 57 9.57 22.06 7.45
CA GLN A 57 9.72 23.27 6.65
C GLN A 57 8.70 23.33 5.51
N ILE A 58 8.47 22.21 4.80
CA ILE A 58 7.44 22.12 3.76
C ILE A 58 6.04 22.41 4.33
N LEU A 59 5.74 21.93 5.54
CA LEU A 59 4.47 22.22 6.21
C LEU A 59 4.34 23.69 6.64
N LEU A 60 5.41 24.31 7.12
CA LEU A 60 5.45 25.75 7.44
C LEU A 60 5.17 26.61 6.21
N ASP A 61 5.75 26.23 5.07
CA ASP A 61 5.57 26.90 3.79
C ASP A 61 4.22 26.57 3.13
N LYS A 62 3.41 25.69 3.75
CA LYS A 62 2.15 25.16 3.21
C LYS A 62 2.31 24.58 1.79
N ASN A 63 3.47 24.02 1.49
CA ASN A 63 3.79 23.53 0.16
C ASN A 63 3.28 22.10 -0.05
N LEU A 64 2.01 21.97 -0.44
CA LEU A 64 1.38 20.67 -0.66
C LEU A 64 2.10 19.84 -1.72
N SER A 65 2.46 20.44 -2.87
CA SER A 65 3.16 19.72 -3.94
C SER A 65 4.50 19.20 -3.45
N GLY A 66 5.30 20.05 -2.80
CA GLY A 66 6.60 19.67 -2.26
C GLY A 66 6.52 18.53 -1.25
N LEU A 67 5.43 18.45 -0.47
CA LEU A 67 5.21 17.31 0.45
C LEU A 67 5.00 15.99 -0.31
N PHE A 68 4.19 16.02 -1.37
CA PHE A 68 3.91 14.81 -2.18
C PHE A 68 5.04 14.46 -3.16
N ASP A 69 5.95 15.40 -3.43
CA ASP A 69 7.21 15.12 -4.13
C ASP A 69 8.16 14.24 -3.30
N LEU A 70 8.00 14.24 -1.96
CA LEU A 70 8.72 13.33 -1.07
C LEU A 70 8.13 11.91 -1.04
N VAL A 71 6.99 11.65 -1.72
CA VAL A 71 6.37 10.33 -1.78
C VAL A 71 6.89 9.57 -3.00
N ALA A 72 7.58 8.46 -2.75
CA ALA A 72 7.96 7.50 -3.77
C ALA A 72 6.72 6.69 -4.22
N GLY A 73 6.35 6.77 -5.49
CA GLY A 73 5.12 6.13 -5.98
C GLY A 73 3.86 6.74 -5.35
N GLU A 74 3.11 5.93 -4.61
CA GLU A 74 1.93 6.33 -3.83
C GLU A 74 2.13 6.02 -2.34
N LEU A 75 1.43 6.77 -1.47
CA LEU A 75 1.44 6.49 -0.03
C LEU A 75 0.84 5.10 0.23
N ALA A 76 1.50 4.32 1.09
CA ALA A 76 0.94 3.08 1.62
C ALA A 76 -0.31 3.36 2.47
N ASN A 77 -0.25 4.40 3.29
CA ASN A 77 -1.36 4.85 4.12
C ASN A 77 -1.52 6.37 4.02
N GLY A 78 -2.61 6.84 3.41
CA GLY A 78 -2.84 8.26 3.21
C GLY A 78 -3.56 8.56 1.91
N PRO A 79 -3.80 9.85 1.62
CA PRO A 79 -4.47 10.29 0.39
C PRO A 79 -3.64 9.99 -0.85
N ARG A 80 -4.33 9.61 -1.93
CA ARG A 80 -3.76 9.43 -3.26
C ARG A 80 -3.17 10.73 -3.80
N LYS A 81 -2.03 10.67 -4.49
CA LYS A 81 -1.38 11.87 -5.07
C LYS A 81 -2.32 12.62 -6.02
N ARG A 82 -3.03 11.90 -6.89
CA ARG A 82 -4.00 12.51 -7.83
C ARG A 82 -5.12 13.26 -7.10
N PHE A 83 -5.61 12.74 -5.98
CA PHE A 83 -6.62 13.43 -5.17
C PHE A 83 -6.04 14.67 -4.49
N ALA A 84 -4.87 14.54 -3.83
CA ALA A 84 -4.21 15.65 -3.15
C ALA A 84 -3.89 16.82 -4.10
N ALA A 85 -3.51 16.52 -5.36
CA ALA A 85 -3.27 17.53 -6.39
C ALA A 85 -4.49 18.40 -6.73
N THR A 86 -5.71 17.95 -6.39
CA THR A 86 -6.96 18.72 -6.58
C THR A 86 -7.32 19.62 -5.39
N LYS A 87 -6.51 19.61 -4.32
CA LYS A 87 -6.79 20.29 -3.05
C LYS A 87 -5.77 21.38 -2.76
N THR A 88 -6.15 22.30 -1.90
CA THR A 88 -5.21 23.22 -1.25
C THR A 88 -4.65 22.58 0.02
N PHE A 89 -3.52 23.10 0.52
CA PHE A 89 -2.91 22.62 1.76
C PHE A 89 -3.89 22.64 2.95
N ASP A 90 -4.60 23.76 3.13
CA ASP A 90 -5.57 23.93 4.23
C ASP A 90 -6.84 23.07 4.07
N GLN A 91 -7.14 22.59 2.86
CA GLN A 91 -8.19 21.58 2.67
C GLN A 91 -7.72 20.19 3.06
N MET A 92 -6.44 19.89 2.86
CA MET A 92 -5.86 18.56 3.13
C MET A 92 -5.61 18.33 4.61
N PHE A 93 -5.21 19.38 5.35
CA PHE A 93 -4.71 19.24 6.71
C PHE A 93 -5.45 20.16 7.69
N ASP A 94 -5.97 19.57 8.76
CA ASP A 94 -6.50 20.32 9.89
C ASP A 94 -5.39 21.12 10.60
N PRO A 95 -5.61 22.36 11.05
CA PRO A 95 -4.58 23.15 11.72
C PRO A 95 -3.99 22.49 12.97
N ALA A 96 -4.76 21.71 13.73
CA ALA A 96 -4.26 20.96 14.88
C ALA A 96 -3.41 19.76 14.43
N TRP A 97 -3.72 19.16 13.28
CA TRP A 97 -2.88 18.15 12.66
C TRP A 97 -1.51 18.73 12.30
N VAL A 98 -1.47 19.88 11.62
CA VAL A 98 -0.22 20.54 11.22
C VAL A 98 0.59 20.92 12.45
N ARG A 99 -0.06 21.51 13.47
CA ARG A 99 0.61 21.86 14.73
C ARG A 99 1.26 20.66 15.38
N ALA A 100 0.58 19.53 15.45
CA ALA A 100 1.13 18.33 16.07
C ALA A 100 2.42 17.84 15.38
N VAL A 101 2.49 17.94 14.06
CA VAL A 101 3.71 17.59 13.30
C VAL A 101 4.82 18.62 13.51
N LEU A 102 4.50 19.91 13.51
CA LEU A 102 5.48 21.00 13.65
C LEU A 102 6.09 21.10 15.06
N THR A 103 5.37 20.65 16.09
CA THR A 103 5.85 20.69 17.48
C THR A 103 6.62 19.43 17.90
N ASP A 104 6.60 18.38 17.09
CA ASP A 104 7.27 17.12 17.38
C ASP A 104 8.71 17.16 16.83
N PRO A 105 9.76 17.14 17.66
CA PRO A 105 11.14 17.17 17.17
C PRO A 105 11.43 15.96 16.27
N PRO A 106 12.05 16.14 15.08
CA PRO A 106 12.47 15.02 14.25
C PRO A 106 13.32 14.00 15.01
N PRO A 107 13.01 12.70 14.90
CA PRO A 107 13.77 11.68 15.61
C PRO A 107 15.08 11.31 14.89
N CYS A 108 16.10 10.96 15.67
CA CYS A 108 17.36 10.38 15.20
C CYS A 108 17.33 8.84 15.13
N GLN A 109 16.26 8.20 15.63
CA GLN A 109 16.07 6.75 15.62
C GLN A 109 14.66 6.39 15.15
N PRO A 110 14.50 5.28 14.42
CA PRO A 110 13.20 4.80 13.99
C PRO A 110 12.45 4.10 15.13
N VAL A 111 11.14 3.91 14.95
CA VAL A 111 10.30 3.04 15.78
C VAL A 111 10.52 1.59 15.36
N GLY A 112 11.69 1.05 15.69
CA GLY A 112 12.14 -0.27 15.24
C GLY A 112 12.16 -0.35 13.70
N TRP A 113 11.68 -1.47 13.15
CA TRP A 113 11.64 -1.67 11.69
C TRP A 113 10.58 -0.83 10.96
N ARG A 114 9.69 -0.13 11.68
CA ARG A 114 8.55 0.61 11.08
C ARG A 114 8.97 1.93 10.42
N GLY A 115 10.17 2.43 10.73
CA GLY A 115 10.65 3.72 10.24
C GLY A 115 10.45 4.86 11.24
N PHE A 116 10.59 6.08 10.75
CA PHE A 116 10.57 7.31 11.54
C PHE A 116 9.19 7.94 11.45
N MET A 117 8.78 8.66 12.49
CA MET A 117 7.48 9.32 12.52
C MET A 117 7.56 10.72 13.11
N LEU A 118 6.62 11.57 12.68
CA LEU A 118 6.37 12.89 13.25
C LEU A 118 4.90 13.02 13.65
N GLY A 119 4.65 13.87 14.64
CA GLY A 119 3.33 14.21 15.14
C GLY A 119 2.58 12.99 15.67
N SER A 120 3.28 12.12 16.41
CA SER A 120 2.70 10.86 16.94
C SER A 120 2.11 9.94 15.86
N GLY A 121 2.84 9.73 14.77
CA GLY A 121 2.45 8.82 13.68
C GLY A 121 1.56 9.46 12.61
N ARG A 122 1.48 10.79 12.56
CA ARG A 122 0.77 11.53 11.51
C ARG A 122 1.51 11.49 10.18
N ILE A 123 2.84 11.58 10.22
CA ILE A 123 3.69 11.34 9.06
C ILE A 123 4.64 10.21 9.40
N TRP A 124 4.84 9.30 8.45
CA TRP A 124 5.91 8.32 8.51
C TRP A 124 6.80 8.37 7.28
N TYR A 125 8.09 8.18 7.52
CA TYR A 125 9.13 8.18 6.52
C TYR A 125 10.19 7.14 6.81
N HIS A 126 10.87 6.68 5.78
CA HIS A 126 12.01 5.79 5.90
C HIS A 126 13.00 6.02 4.77
N ARG A 127 14.12 5.30 4.83
CA ARG A 127 15.14 5.29 3.79
C ARG A 127 15.19 3.90 3.17
N ASP A 128 15.17 3.84 1.86
CA ASP A 128 15.43 2.62 1.10
C ASP A 128 16.66 2.81 0.18
N LYS A 129 16.77 1.99 -0.86
CA LYS A 129 17.84 2.10 -1.86
C LYS A 129 17.77 3.37 -2.72
N ASP A 130 16.58 3.95 -2.88
CA ASP A 130 16.29 5.11 -3.72
C ASP A 130 16.32 6.42 -2.91
N GLY A 131 16.31 6.30 -1.57
CA GLY A 131 16.61 7.39 -0.63
C GLY A 131 15.52 7.58 0.41
N TRP A 132 15.51 8.77 1.01
CA TRP A 132 14.50 9.16 2.00
C TRP A 132 13.19 9.53 1.34
N HIS A 133 12.08 8.96 1.83
CA HIS A 133 10.76 9.25 1.29
C HIS A 133 9.65 9.05 2.34
N LEU A 134 8.51 9.69 2.10
CA LEU A 134 7.28 9.50 2.86
C LEU A 134 6.56 8.25 2.35
N PHE A 135 6.12 7.41 3.29
CA PHE A 135 5.26 6.26 2.96
C PHE A 135 3.88 6.34 3.63
N SER A 136 3.70 7.23 4.61
CA SER A 136 2.38 7.43 5.23
C SER A 136 2.13 8.88 5.65
N ILE A 137 0.90 9.33 5.39
CA ILE A 137 0.33 10.59 5.89
C ILE A 137 -1.07 10.28 6.45
N ASN A 138 -1.15 10.04 7.75
CA ASN A 138 -2.36 9.65 8.47
C ASN A 138 -3.15 10.87 8.93
N GLY A 139 -4.48 10.83 8.84
CA GLY A 139 -5.36 11.91 9.32
C GLY A 139 -5.48 13.11 8.38
N ALA A 140 -4.87 13.05 7.19
CA ALA A 140 -5.16 13.96 6.10
C ALA A 140 -6.53 13.67 5.48
N LEU A 141 -7.12 14.64 4.78
CA LEU A 141 -8.36 14.47 4.04
C LEU A 141 -8.26 13.29 3.07
N GLN A 142 -9.21 12.36 3.14
CA GLN A 142 -9.27 11.20 2.28
C GLN A 142 -10.23 11.40 1.10
N GLU A 143 -9.90 10.75 -0.02
CA GLU A 143 -10.78 10.71 -1.18
C GLU A 143 -12.04 9.88 -0.84
N PRO A 144 -13.25 10.44 -1.03
CA PRO A 144 -14.47 9.67 -0.81
C PRO A 144 -14.58 8.56 -1.85
N VAL A 145 -15.19 7.44 -1.46
CA VAL A 145 -15.50 6.36 -2.39
C VAL A 145 -16.48 6.86 -3.45
N GLU A 146 -16.24 6.46 -4.70
CA GLU A 146 -17.01 6.91 -5.85
C GLU A 146 -18.52 6.65 -5.69
N MET A 147 -19.32 7.64 -6.05
CA MET A 147 -20.78 7.52 -6.06
C MET A 147 -21.24 6.49 -7.09
N GLY A 148 -22.25 5.69 -6.74
CA GLY A 148 -22.85 4.71 -7.65
C GLY A 148 -22.16 3.34 -7.65
N LEU A 149 -21.10 3.14 -6.87
CA LEU A 149 -20.60 1.81 -6.57
C LEU A 149 -21.60 1.05 -5.67
N PRO A 150 -21.83 -0.25 -5.91
CA PRO A 150 -22.78 -1.04 -5.13
C PRO A 150 -22.31 -1.18 -3.67
N ILE A 151 -23.26 -1.41 -2.75
CA ILE A 151 -22.96 -1.80 -1.37
C ILE A 151 -22.75 -3.31 -1.36
N GLY A 152 -21.48 -3.71 -1.22
CA GLY A 152 -21.04 -5.08 -1.42
C GLY A 152 -21.23 -5.58 -2.85
N TRP A 153 -20.85 -6.82 -3.10
CA TRP A 153 -21.05 -7.46 -4.40
C TRP A 153 -22.24 -8.42 -4.31
N ARG A 154 -23.30 -8.15 -5.07
CA ARG A 154 -24.48 -9.02 -5.12
C ARG A 154 -24.61 -9.77 -6.44
N GLU A 155 -24.96 -11.05 -6.36
CA GLU A 155 -25.27 -11.91 -7.50
C GLU A 155 -26.57 -12.67 -7.24
N ASP A 156 -27.53 -12.56 -8.17
CA ASP A 156 -28.91 -13.05 -8.03
C ASP A 156 -29.62 -12.53 -6.76
N GLY A 157 -29.33 -11.29 -6.36
CA GLY A 157 -29.94 -10.63 -5.19
C GLY A 157 -29.23 -10.93 -3.86
N GLU A 158 -28.42 -11.98 -3.81
CA GLU A 158 -27.65 -12.37 -2.62
C GLU A 158 -26.31 -11.66 -2.55
N LEU A 159 -25.90 -11.31 -1.33
CA LEU A 159 -24.60 -10.70 -1.07
C LEU A 159 -23.53 -11.80 -1.03
N LEU A 160 -22.44 -11.61 -1.78
CA LEU A 160 -21.33 -12.54 -1.76
C LEU A 160 -20.54 -12.40 -0.44
N PRO A 161 -20.27 -13.51 0.26
CA PRO A 161 -19.45 -13.49 1.47
C PRO A 161 -17.96 -13.28 1.13
N PHE A 162 -17.16 -12.94 2.13
CA PHE A 162 -15.74 -12.62 1.93
C PHE A 162 -14.93 -13.82 1.40
N GLU A 163 -15.36 -15.06 1.69
CA GLU A 163 -14.73 -16.29 1.21
C GLU A 163 -14.71 -16.41 -0.31
N CYS A 164 -15.62 -15.72 -1.00
CA CYS A 164 -15.58 -15.63 -2.47
C CYS A 164 -14.36 -14.89 -3.01
N PHE A 165 -13.73 -14.08 -2.15
CA PHE A 165 -12.70 -13.13 -2.52
C PHE A 165 -11.39 -13.44 -1.81
N TYR A 166 -11.16 -14.69 -1.40
CA TYR A 166 -9.88 -15.03 -0.81
C TYR A 166 -8.82 -15.20 -1.91
N TYR A 167 -7.89 -14.26 -2.00
CA TYR A 167 -6.67 -14.41 -2.79
C TYR A 167 -5.47 -14.06 -1.93
N ASP A 168 -4.56 -15.02 -1.78
CA ASP A 168 -3.36 -14.82 -1.00
C ASP A 168 -2.27 -14.12 -1.83
N ASN A 169 -2.20 -12.80 -1.69
CA ASN A 169 -1.21 -11.95 -2.37
C ASN A 169 0.06 -11.71 -1.52
N PHE A 170 0.20 -12.34 -0.35
CA PHE A 170 1.28 -12.06 0.61
C PHE A 170 2.47 -13.02 0.50
N ALA A 171 2.70 -13.63 -0.65
CA ALA A 171 3.83 -14.55 -0.88
C ALA A 171 3.95 -15.65 0.19
N THR A 172 2.80 -16.08 0.73
CA THR A 172 2.70 -17.12 1.76
C THR A 172 2.99 -18.51 1.20
N ASP A 173 3.07 -19.49 2.08
CA ASP A 173 3.17 -20.89 1.68
C ASP A 173 2.06 -21.30 0.71
N ARG A 174 0.80 -20.86 0.91
CA ARG A 174 -0.33 -21.15 0.01
C ARG A 174 -0.05 -20.71 -1.42
N SER A 175 0.32 -19.45 -1.60
CA SER A 175 0.59 -18.89 -2.93
C SER A 175 1.80 -19.53 -3.60
N ARG A 176 2.86 -19.84 -2.82
CA ARG A 176 4.07 -20.52 -3.30
C ARG A 176 3.80 -21.95 -3.75
N GLU A 177 3.01 -22.69 -2.99
CA GLU A 177 2.66 -24.06 -3.34
C GLU A 177 1.79 -24.11 -4.60
N TYR A 178 0.82 -23.21 -4.71
CA TYR A 178 0.02 -23.09 -5.91
C TYR A 178 0.90 -22.78 -7.14
N ALA A 179 1.82 -21.82 -7.01
CA ALA A 179 2.77 -21.50 -8.07
C ALA A 179 3.67 -22.68 -8.46
N LYS A 180 4.17 -23.43 -7.46
CA LYS A 180 5.00 -24.63 -7.67
C LYS A 180 4.24 -25.71 -8.42
N GLN A 181 3.00 -26.04 -8.04
CA GLN A 181 2.22 -27.10 -8.70
C GLN A 181 1.86 -26.78 -10.16
N HIS A 182 1.79 -25.50 -10.51
CA HIS A 182 1.59 -25.04 -11.88
C HIS A 182 2.88 -24.61 -12.61
N GLU A 183 4.05 -24.91 -12.03
CA GLU A 183 5.36 -24.58 -12.60
C GLU A 183 5.53 -23.08 -12.96
N ILE A 184 4.88 -22.19 -12.20
CA ILE A 184 4.95 -20.74 -12.39
C ILE A 184 6.34 -20.25 -11.98
N ARG A 185 7.08 -19.73 -12.97
CA ARG A 185 8.47 -19.26 -12.77
C ARG A 185 8.54 -17.82 -12.28
N ASP A 186 7.69 -16.95 -12.81
CA ASP A 186 7.60 -15.55 -12.40
C ASP A 186 6.58 -15.41 -11.28
N PHE A 187 7.05 -15.63 -10.05
CA PHE A 187 6.20 -15.64 -8.87
C PHE A 187 5.68 -14.25 -8.50
N ASP A 188 6.51 -13.21 -8.66
CA ASP A 188 6.12 -11.83 -8.36
C ASP A 188 5.05 -11.34 -9.36
N ASP A 189 5.19 -11.67 -10.65
CA ASP A 189 4.15 -11.37 -11.63
C ASP A 189 2.85 -12.13 -11.35
N PHE A 190 2.93 -13.38 -10.88
CA PHE A 190 1.75 -14.15 -10.49
C PHE A 190 1.01 -13.53 -9.30
N LEU A 191 1.72 -13.13 -8.25
CA LEU A 191 1.13 -12.46 -7.08
C LEU A 191 0.43 -11.15 -7.47
N ALA A 192 1.06 -10.37 -8.36
CA ALA A 192 0.51 -9.10 -8.80
C ALA A 192 -0.60 -9.25 -9.85
N ASN A 193 -0.55 -10.29 -10.69
CA ASN A 193 -1.39 -10.45 -11.87
C ASN A 193 -1.94 -11.89 -12.02
N PRO A 194 -2.67 -12.42 -11.00
CA PRO A 194 -3.18 -13.79 -11.04
C PRO A 194 -4.06 -14.08 -12.25
N GLY A 195 -4.77 -13.07 -12.77
CA GLY A 195 -5.63 -13.21 -13.95
C GLY A 195 -4.88 -13.67 -15.19
N LYS A 196 -3.60 -13.29 -15.36
CA LYS A 196 -2.76 -13.73 -16.49
C LYS A 196 -2.61 -15.23 -16.56
N TYR A 197 -2.75 -15.93 -15.46
CA TYR A 197 -2.51 -17.37 -15.36
C TYR A 197 -3.82 -18.18 -15.39
N LEU A 198 -4.98 -17.52 -15.35
CA LEU A 198 -6.28 -18.17 -15.47
C LEU A 198 -6.54 -18.66 -16.89
N GLY A 199 -7.00 -19.89 -17.01
CA GLY A 199 -7.16 -20.61 -18.27
C GLY A 199 -5.86 -21.24 -18.80
N MET A 200 -4.69 -20.67 -18.45
CA MET A 200 -3.38 -21.24 -18.75
C MET A 200 -2.29 -20.59 -17.88
N PRO A 201 -1.49 -21.35 -17.11
CA PRO A 201 -1.55 -22.79 -16.89
C PRO A 201 -2.62 -23.22 -15.86
N ILE A 202 -3.32 -22.29 -15.21
CA ILE A 202 -4.25 -22.57 -14.11
C ILE A 202 -5.68 -22.67 -14.64
N PRO A 203 -6.32 -23.85 -14.63
CA PRO A 203 -7.75 -23.97 -14.95
C PRO A 203 -8.64 -23.24 -13.94
N LEU A 204 -9.86 -22.88 -14.35
CA LEU A 204 -10.85 -22.35 -13.40
C LEU A 204 -11.23 -23.41 -12.36
N ASN A 205 -11.31 -22.97 -11.11
CA ASN A 205 -11.67 -23.79 -9.95
C ASN A 205 -10.77 -25.01 -9.77
N ASP A 206 -9.50 -24.87 -10.17
CA ASP A 206 -8.49 -25.88 -9.93
C ASP A 206 -8.11 -25.91 -8.44
N LYS A 207 -8.34 -27.08 -7.82
CA LYS A 207 -8.16 -27.32 -6.40
C LYS A 207 -6.86 -28.10 -6.18
N VAL A 208 -5.90 -27.42 -5.57
CA VAL A 208 -4.58 -27.96 -5.24
C VAL A 208 -4.58 -28.41 -3.79
N SER A 209 -4.10 -29.63 -3.52
CA SER A 209 -3.81 -30.10 -2.17
C SER A 209 -2.39 -29.67 -1.81
N PRO A 210 -2.17 -28.84 -0.77
CA PRO A 210 -0.84 -28.45 -0.37
C PRO A 210 -0.03 -29.61 0.24
N ASP A 211 1.29 -29.62 0.03
CA ASP A 211 2.18 -30.66 0.57
C ASP A 211 2.20 -30.72 2.11
N TRP A 212 1.97 -29.60 2.81
CA TRP A 212 1.86 -29.59 4.28
C TRP A 212 0.52 -30.12 4.81
N CYS A 213 -0.40 -30.51 3.93
CA CYS A 213 -1.71 -31.02 4.30
C CYS A 213 -1.74 -32.55 4.51
N GLN A 214 -0.57 -33.18 4.60
CA GLN A 214 -0.45 -34.63 4.80
C GLN A 214 -0.84 -35.08 6.22
N ASP A 215 -1.12 -36.38 6.39
CA ASP A 215 -1.35 -37.05 7.67
C ASP A 215 -2.36 -36.38 8.62
N ASN A 216 -3.46 -35.86 8.07
CA ASN A 216 -4.51 -35.13 8.79
C ASN A 216 -4.08 -33.77 9.37
N TYR A 217 -2.89 -33.23 9.05
CA TYR A 217 -2.44 -31.94 9.57
C TYR A 217 -3.50 -30.84 9.39
N CYS A 218 -4.05 -30.69 8.19
CA CYS A 218 -5.11 -29.70 7.95
C CYS A 218 -6.38 -29.97 8.76
N LYS A 219 -6.80 -31.24 8.90
CA LYS A 219 -7.97 -31.57 9.70
C LYS A 219 -7.76 -31.25 11.18
N ASP A 220 -6.60 -31.61 11.71
CA ASP A 220 -6.22 -31.40 13.11
C ASP A 220 -6.12 -29.90 13.44
N HIS A 221 -5.72 -29.09 12.45
CA HIS A 221 -5.60 -27.63 12.58
C HIS A 221 -6.79 -26.85 12.01
N ARG A 222 -7.83 -27.53 11.52
CA ARG A 222 -9.03 -26.94 10.90
C ARG A 222 -8.71 -25.99 9.74
N LEU A 223 -7.75 -26.38 8.90
CA LEU A 223 -7.36 -25.70 7.68
C LEU A 223 -8.06 -26.32 6.48
N ASP A 224 -8.23 -25.54 5.40
CA ASP A 224 -8.74 -26.06 4.14
C ASP A 224 -7.77 -27.11 3.57
N GLU A 225 -8.31 -28.26 3.19
CA GLU A 225 -7.53 -29.34 2.59
C GLU A 225 -7.07 -29.01 1.16
N THR A 226 -7.73 -28.05 0.53
CA THR A 226 -7.40 -27.60 -0.83
C THR A 226 -7.38 -26.09 -0.91
N ILE A 227 -6.53 -25.58 -1.77
CA ILE A 227 -6.45 -24.17 -2.13
C ILE A 227 -6.89 -24.01 -3.59
N ALA A 228 -7.57 -22.92 -3.91
CA ALA A 228 -8.02 -22.62 -5.26
C ALA A 228 -7.86 -21.13 -5.53
N LEU A 229 -7.51 -20.78 -6.77
CA LEU A 229 -7.41 -19.38 -7.19
C LEU A 229 -8.78 -18.78 -7.54
N SER A 230 -9.70 -19.59 -8.05
CA SER A 230 -11.04 -19.17 -8.46
C SER A 230 -12.09 -20.11 -7.90
N HIS A 231 -13.29 -19.59 -7.68
CA HIS A 231 -14.38 -20.32 -7.05
C HIS A 231 -15.60 -20.33 -7.95
N ARG A 232 -16.29 -21.48 -8.04
CA ARG A 232 -17.65 -21.50 -8.61
C ARG A 232 -18.56 -20.62 -7.77
N LEU A 233 -19.39 -19.81 -8.42
CA LEU A 233 -20.35 -18.94 -7.73
C LEU A 233 -21.33 -19.72 -6.84
N SER A 234 -21.58 -21.00 -7.14
CA SER A 234 -22.40 -21.87 -6.28
C SER A 234 -21.71 -22.23 -4.95
N GLU A 235 -20.38 -22.35 -4.93
CA GLU A 235 -19.60 -22.67 -3.71
C GLU A 235 -19.55 -21.46 -2.76
N CYS A 236 -19.61 -20.26 -3.34
CA CYS A 236 -19.79 -19.01 -2.62
C CYS A 236 -21.09 -18.89 -1.82
N ARG A 237 -22.14 -19.62 -2.23
CA ARG A 237 -23.49 -19.52 -1.65
C ARG A 237 -23.79 -20.54 -0.57
N THR A 238 -22.96 -21.57 -0.44
CA THR A 238 -23.21 -22.67 0.51
C THR A 238 -23.01 -22.30 1.98
N THR A 239 -22.44 -21.12 2.26
CA THR A 239 -22.30 -20.57 3.59
C THR A 239 -23.54 -19.75 3.96
N SER A 240 -24.49 -20.36 4.69
CA SER A 240 -25.61 -19.66 5.36
C SER A 240 -25.10 -18.79 6.50
N VAL A 241 -24.32 -17.77 6.13
CA VAL A 241 -23.56 -16.95 7.05
C VAL A 241 -24.23 -15.59 7.16
N GLU A 242 -24.47 -15.16 8.39
CA GLU A 242 -24.97 -13.83 8.68
C GLU A 242 -23.87 -12.79 8.38
N LEU A 243 -24.12 -11.95 7.38
CA LEU A 243 -23.25 -10.83 7.01
C LEU A 243 -23.84 -9.53 7.55
N THR A 244 -23.01 -8.71 8.20
CA THR A 244 -23.42 -7.38 8.65
C THR A 244 -23.01 -6.35 7.61
N VAL A 245 -23.90 -5.41 7.31
CA VAL A 245 -23.60 -4.25 6.46
C VAL A 245 -23.45 -3.02 7.35
N LEU A 246 -22.23 -2.46 7.39
CA LEU A 246 -21.91 -1.22 8.11
C LEU A 246 -21.53 -0.16 7.09
N ASP A 247 -22.45 0.76 6.81
CA ASP A 247 -22.38 1.71 5.70
C ASP A 247 -22.19 1.03 4.34
N ARG A 248 -20.93 0.88 3.91
CA ARG A 248 -20.53 0.20 2.65
C ARG A 248 -19.70 -1.06 2.88
N LEU A 249 -19.28 -1.29 4.13
CA LEU A 249 -18.47 -2.43 4.54
C LEU A 249 -19.37 -3.64 4.76
N ILE A 250 -18.96 -4.75 4.16
CA ILE A 250 -19.53 -6.06 4.43
C ILE A 250 -18.64 -6.72 5.46
N TRP A 251 -19.19 -6.98 6.64
CA TRP A 251 -18.43 -7.39 7.82
C TRP A 251 -18.91 -8.73 8.37
N ARG A 252 -17.96 -9.48 8.93
CA ARG A 252 -18.22 -10.70 9.70
C ARG A 252 -17.12 -10.94 10.72
N GLU A 253 -17.50 -11.55 11.85
CA GLU A 253 -16.54 -12.18 12.76
C GLU A 253 -16.65 -13.71 12.71
N THR A 254 -15.52 -14.40 12.64
CA THR A 254 -15.47 -15.85 12.75
C THR A 254 -14.12 -16.30 13.31
N GLY A 255 -14.15 -17.25 14.25
CA GLY A 255 -12.92 -17.79 14.85
C GLY A 255 -12.04 -16.76 15.58
N GLY A 256 -12.62 -15.67 16.08
CA GLY A 256 -11.89 -14.58 16.73
C GLY A 256 -11.17 -13.64 15.75
N VAL A 257 -11.45 -13.77 14.45
CA VAL A 257 -10.95 -12.88 13.40
C VAL A 257 -12.14 -12.11 12.81
N SER A 258 -11.99 -10.80 12.70
CA SER A 258 -12.91 -9.94 11.97
C SER A 258 -12.48 -9.87 10.50
N TYR A 259 -13.41 -10.05 9.58
CA TYR A 259 -13.22 -9.91 8.15
C TYR A 259 -14.12 -8.81 7.62
N GLN A 260 -13.63 -8.06 6.63
CA GLN A 260 -14.43 -7.08 5.93
C GLN A 260 -14.07 -6.97 4.46
N TYR A 261 -15.01 -6.50 3.64
CA TYR A 261 -14.67 -5.96 2.34
C TYR A 261 -15.54 -4.77 1.94
N GLU A 262 -15.01 -3.94 1.03
CA GLU A 262 -15.73 -2.85 0.36
C GLU A 262 -15.49 -2.89 -1.14
N VAL A 263 -16.53 -2.63 -1.94
CA VAL A 263 -16.39 -2.34 -3.37
C VAL A 263 -15.96 -0.89 -3.54
N ILE A 264 -14.71 -0.67 -3.97
CA ILE A 264 -14.08 0.65 -4.09
C ILE A 264 -13.80 1.09 -5.53
N GLY A 265 -14.06 0.22 -6.51
CA GLY A 265 -13.94 0.56 -7.93
C GLY A 265 -14.67 -0.42 -8.84
N ARG A 266 -14.99 0.01 -10.06
CA ARG A 266 -15.59 -0.83 -11.11
C ARG A 266 -14.65 -0.91 -12.30
N VAL A 267 -14.53 -2.10 -12.88
CA VAL A 267 -13.78 -2.36 -14.11
C VAL A 267 -14.74 -2.75 -15.22
N ARG A 268 -14.58 -2.15 -16.41
CA ARG A 268 -15.44 -2.47 -17.56
C ARG A 268 -15.20 -3.91 -18.03
N PRO A 269 -16.24 -4.65 -18.46
CA PRO A 269 -16.11 -6.03 -18.95
C PRO A 269 -14.99 -6.25 -19.98
N VAL A 270 -14.84 -5.33 -20.94
CA VAL A 270 -13.78 -5.40 -21.97
C VAL A 270 -12.38 -5.38 -21.35
N GLN A 271 -12.18 -4.59 -20.29
CA GLN A 271 -10.90 -4.50 -19.60
C GLN A 271 -10.66 -5.68 -18.67
N CYS A 272 -11.71 -6.18 -18.01
CA CYS A 272 -11.67 -7.41 -17.24
C CYS A 272 -11.12 -8.59 -18.06
N ALA A 273 -11.62 -8.77 -19.29
CA ALA A 273 -11.12 -9.82 -20.18
C ALA A 273 -9.63 -9.66 -20.53
N ARG A 274 -9.13 -8.41 -20.62
CA ARG A 274 -7.70 -8.16 -20.85
C ARG A 274 -6.82 -8.53 -19.66
N LEU A 275 -7.38 -8.56 -18.44
CA LEU A 275 -6.66 -9.01 -17.24
C LEU A 275 -6.61 -10.54 -17.12
N ALA A 276 -7.43 -11.26 -17.89
CA ALA A 276 -7.42 -12.72 -17.99
C ALA A 276 -7.31 -13.20 -19.46
N PRO A 277 -6.18 -12.93 -20.13
CA PRO A 277 -6.02 -13.10 -21.57
C PRO A 277 -6.11 -14.54 -22.07
N HIS A 278 -5.94 -15.53 -21.19
CA HIS A 278 -5.97 -16.95 -21.55
C HIS A 278 -7.28 -17.63 -21.18
N LEU A 279 -8.23 -16.88 -20.62
CA LEU A 279 -9.49 -17.44 -20.14
C LEU A 279 -10.56 -17.43 -21.24
N ASP A 280 -11.00 -18.62 -21.65
CA ASP A 280 -12.11 -18.83 -22.59
C ASP A 280 -13.47 -18.70 -21.88
N ALA A 281 -13.74 -17.52 -21.32
CA ALA A 281 -14.98 -17.20 -20.62
C ALA A 281 -15.38 -15.73 -20.83
N THR A 282 -16.67 -15.45 -20.71
CA THR A 282 -17.18 -14.07 -20.77
C THR A 282 -17.06 -13.41 -19.41
N CYS A 283 -16.36 -12.28 -19.30
CA CYS A 283 -16.41 -11.47 -18.08
C CYS A 283 -17.70 -10.66 -18.02
N ASN A 284 -18.56 -10.94 -17.04
CA ASN A 284 -19.86 -10.27 -16.87
C ASN A 284 -19.75 -9.00 -16.02
N ALA A 285 -18.89 -9.01 -15.02
CA ALA A 285 -18.66 -7.90 -14.11
C ALA A 285 -17.25 -7.98 -13.51
N ALA A 286 -16.69 -6.84 -13.15
CA ALA A 286 -15.44 -6.80 -12.39
C ALA A 286 -15.41 -5.59 -11.47
N TYR A 287 -14.91 -5.81 -10.25
CA TYR A 287 -14.81 -4.79 -9.22
C TYR A 287 -13.45 -4.83 -8.54
N LEU A 288 -12.94 -3.66 -8.20
CA LEU A 288 -11.84 -3.52 -7.24
C LEU A 288 -12.42 -3.60 -5.84
N LEU A 289 -11.91 -4.54 -5.05
CA LEU A 289 -12.29 -4.73 -3.66
C LEU A 289 -11.14 -4.31 -2.74
N ALA A 290 -11.47 -3.61 -1.65
CA ALA A 290 -10.63 -3.52 -0.47
C ALA A 290 -11.10 -4.59 0.52
N ILE A 291 -10.24 -5.56 0.82
CA ILE A 291 -10.56 -6.71 1.67
C ILE A 291 -9.65 -6.65 2.88
N GLY A 292 -10.16 -6.89 4.07
CA GLY A 292 -9.35 -6.84 5.27
C GLY A 292 -9.68 -7.95 6.25
N ASP A 293 -8.67 -8.36 7.01
CA ASP A 293 -8.81 -9.17 8.20
C ASP A 293 -8.14 -8.51 9.41
N TYR A 294 -8.69 -8.78 10.59
CA TYR A 294 -8.18 -8.31 11.87
C TYR A 294 -8.27 -9.42 12.90
N SER A 295 -7.11 -9.94 13.30
CA SER A 295 -6.93 -11.00 14.29
C SER A 295 -6.49 -10.46 15.66
N GLY A 296 -6.51 -9.13 15.86
CA GLY A 296 -6.05 -8.47 17.08
C GLY A 296 -4.67 -7.83 16.96
N GLY A 297 -4.15 -7.33 18.09
CA GLY A 297 -2.80 -6.76 18.19
C GLY A 297 -2.68 -5.30 17.70
N THR A 298 -1.43 -4.83 17.61
CA THR A 298 -1.12 -3.41 17.33
C THR A 298 -0.94 -3.09 15.85
N ILE A 299 -0.97 -4.11 14.97
CA ILE A 299 -0.84 -3.93 13.52
C ILE A 299 -2.15 -3.38 12.92
N GLY A 300 -3.29 -3.68 13.54
CA GLY A 300 -4.60 -3.30 13.02
C GLY A 300 -5.02 -4.17 11.84
N TRP A 301 -5.89 -3.64 10.99
CA TRP A 301 -6.40 -4.34 9.82
C TRP A 301 -5.30 -4.57 8.78
N LEU A 302 -5.16 -5.82 8.35
CA LEU A 302 -4.36 -6.19 7.19
C LEU A 302 -5.24 -6.08 5.96
N MET A 303 -4.93 -5.12 5.09
CA MET A 303 -5.75 -4.82 3.91
C MET A 303 -5.10 -5.35 2.63
N GLN A 304 -5.93 -5.93 1.77
CA GLN A 304 -5.60 -6.33 0.41
C GLN A 304 -6.49 -5.55 -0.57
N TYR A 305 -5.94 -5.26 -1.75
CA TYR A 305 -6.65 -4.56 -2.81
C TYR A 305 -6.56 -5.38 -4.08
N THR A 306 -7.68 -5.95 -4.52
CA THR A 306 -7.68 -6.90 -5.63
C THR A 306 -8.89 -6.67 -6.53
N ILE A 307 -8.65 -6.64 -7.84
CA ILE A 307 -9.70 -6.68 -8.85
C ILE A 307 -10.14 -8.12 -9.01
N TYR A 308 -11.43 -8.39 -8.81
CA TYR A 308 -12.06 -9.67 -9.11
C TYR A 308 -12.98 -9.55 -10.31
N GLY A 309 -13.07 -10.63 -11.09
CA GLY A 309 -14.01 -10.77 -12.19
C GLY A 309 -15.01 -11.89 -11.94
N LEU A 310 -16.25 -11.66 -12.39
CA LEU A 310 -17.27 -12.68 -12.56
C LEU A 310 -17.23 -13.17 -14.01
N PHE A 311 -16.98 -14.46 -14.19
CA PHE A 311 -16.88 -15.10 -15.50
C PHE A 311 -17.98 -16.12 -15.70
N THR A 312 -18.52 -16.18 -16.92
CA THR A 312 -19.41 -17.26 -17.38
C THR A 312 -18.71 -18.04 -18.49
N THR A 313 -18.50 -19.34 -18.27
CA THR A 313 -17.94 -20.27 -19.26
C THR A 313 -18.99 -20.71 -20.28
N LYS A 314 -18.57 -21.41 -21.35
CA LYS A 314 -19.46 -21.86 -22.44
C LYS A 314 -20.56 -22.84 -22.02
N ASP A 315 -20.39 -23.50 -20.88
CA ASP A 315 -21.35 -24.40 -20.24
C ASP A 315 -22.25 -23.68 -19.22
N ASP A 316 -22.29 -22.33 -19.26
CA ASP A 316 -23.04 -21.45 -18.36
C ASP A 316 -22.62 -21.54 -16.88
N THR A 317 -21.47 -22.14 -16.58
CA THR A 317 -20.93 -22.14 -15.22
C THR A 317 -20.32 -20.78 -14.88
N ARG A 318 -20.68 -20.25 -13.69
CA ARG A 318 -20.19 -18.94 -13.20
C ARG A 318 -19.07 -19.08 -12.18
N TYR A 319 -18.05 -18.24 -12.30
CA TYR A 319 -16.87 -18.22 -11.43
C TYR A 319 -16.52 -16.81 -10.98
N ILE A 320 -16.06 -16.68 -9.73
CA ILE A 320 -15.37 -15.50 -9.23
C ILE A 320 -13.87 -15.79 -9.22
N ALA A 321 -13.07 -14.87 -9.75
CA ALA A 321 -11.62 -15.04 -9.82
C ALA A 321 -10.86 -13.71 -9.62
N PRO A 322 -9.71 -13.71 -8.94
CA PRO A 322 -8.83 -12.57 -8.83
C PRO A 322 -8.11 -12.33 -10.16
N LEU A 323 -7.98 -11.06 -10.53
CA LEU A 323 -7.41 -10.63 -11.81
C LEU A 323 -6.12 -9.86 -11.62
N LYS A 324 -6.10 -8.95 -10.64
CA LYS A 324 -4.94 -8.13 -10.34
C LYS A 324 -4.95 -7.70 -8.88
N SER A 325 -3.80 -7.80 -8.23
CA SER A 325 -3.60 -7.43 -6.83
C SER A 325 -2.64 -6.24 -6.72
N PHE A 326 -2.79 -5.47 -5.64
CA PHE A 326 -2.00 -4.27 -5.35
C PHE A 326 -1.56 -4.24 -3.89
N ASN A 327 -0.40 -3.64 -3.65
CA ASN A 327 0.17 -3.49 -2.31
C ASN A 327 -0.52 -2.39 -1.50
N ASN A 328 -1.15 -1.41 -2.16
CA ASN A 328 -1.86 -0.33 -1.49
C ASN A 328 -3.09 0.14 -2.27
N ARG A 329 -3.99 0.83 -1.54
CA ARG A 329 -5.26 1.34 -2.06
C ARG A 329 -5.07 2.31 -3.23
N ASN A 330 -4.07 3.17 -3.12
CA ASN A 330 -3.89 4.30 -4.03
C ASN A 330 -3.44 3.85 -5.42
N GLU A 331 -2.52 2.90 -5.49
CA GLU A 331 -2.14 2.23 -6.73
C GLU A 331 -3.32 1.48 -7.36
N ALA A 332 -4.09 0.77 -6.54
CA ALA A 332 -5.26 0.04 -7.01
C ALA A 332 -6.30 0.96 -7.66
N LEU A 333 -6.57 2.10 -7.03
CA LEU A 333 -7.48 3.12 -7.56
C LEU A 333 -6.94 3.77 -8.83
N ASN A 334 -5.67 4.19 -8.85
CA ASN A 334 -5.02 4.74 -10.04
C ASN A 334 -5.14 3.79 -11.23
N PHE A 335 -4.79 2.51 -11.04
CA PHE A 335 -4.87 1.51 -12.10
C PHE A 335 -6.31 1.30 -12.56
N THR A 336 -7.26 1.21 -11.62
CA THR A 336 -8.68 0.97 -11.96
C THR A 336 -9.29 2.14 -12.71
N GLU A 337 -8.93 3.38 -12.38
CA GLU A 337 -9.33 4.57 -13.14
C GLU A 337 -8.73 4.60 -14.55
N ASP A 338 -7.46 4.23 -14.70
CA ASP A 338 -6.77 4.21 -16.00
C ASP A 338 -7.35 3.16 -16.96
N LEU A 339 -8.16 2.20 -16.46
CA LEU A 339 -8.93 1.25 -17.27
C LEU A 339 -10.29 1.78 -17.74
N ARG A 340 -10.78 2.92 -17.25
CA ARG A 340 -12.16 3.38 -17.47
C ARG A 340 -12.48 3.89 -18.87
#